data_AF-A0A3B0W5A7-F1
#
_entry.id   AF-A0A3B0W5A7-F1
#
_cell.length_a   1.000
_cell.length_b   1.000
_cell.length_c   1.000
_cell.angle_alpha   90.00
_cell.angle_beta   90.00
_cell.angle_gamma   90.00
#
_symmetry.space_group_name_H-M   'P 1'
#
loop_
_entity.id
_entity.type
_entity.pdbx_description
1 polymer ?
#
loop_
_entity_poly.entity_id
_entity_poly.type
_entity_poly.pdbx_seq_one_letter_code
_entity_poly.pdbx_strand_id
1 'polypeptide(L)'
;MRASATKAMAFFLKITGNQKGFGLIVAIFIIVILGMFGTLIAKFTIMGSTESAEEYLWAQALYSAESAVQLRILTHDGGHGWDGSANSLTIEKFKMTAPKDTFTNPNISATLVVQATRVNVSRRIEEKFLLSSP
;
A
#
# COMPACT_ATOMS: atom_id res chain seq x y z
N MET A 1 76.12 10.32 -15.27
CA MET A 1 74.85 10.42 -14.51
C MET A 1 73.57 10.57 -15.38
N ARG A 2 73.56 10.25 -16.69
CA ARG A 2 72.39 10.44 -17.58
C ARG A 2 71.46 9.22 -17.77
N ALA A 3 71.84 8.02 -17.30
CA ALA A 3 71.14 6.77 -17.63
C ALA A 3 69.94 6.44 -16.72
N SER A 4 69.75 7.15 -15.60
CA SER A 4 68.68 6.86 -14.63
C SER A 4 67.31 7.41 -15.07
N ALA A 5 67.29 8.62 -15.64
CA ALA A 5 66.06 9.29 -16.08
C ALA A 5 65.36 8.55 -17.24
N THR A 6 66.12 7.95 -18.16
CA THR A 6 65.58 7.24 -19.32
C THR A 6 64.85 5.95 -18.92
N LYS A 7 65.32 5.26 -17.88
CA LYS A 7 64.67 4.05 -17.35
C LYS A 7 63.39 4.36 -16.58
N ALA A 8 63.37 5.46 -15.82
CA ALA A 8 62.18 5.93 -15.10
C ALA A 8 61.06 6.34 -16.07
N MET A 9 61.41 7.03 -17.16
CA MET A 9 60.45 7.45 -18.19
C MET A 9 59.89 6.26 -18.99
N ALA A 10 60.72 5.24 -19.27
CA ALA A 10 60.28 4.01 -19.93
C ALA A 10 59.35 3.15 -19.06
N PHE A 11 59.56 3.12 -17.74
CA PHE A 11 58.66 2.44 -16.80
C PHE A 11 57.28 3.13 -16.71
N PHE A 12 57.27 4.46 -16.67
CA PHE A 12 56.04 5.25 -16.70
C PHE A 12 55.24 5.04 -17.99
N LEU A 13 55.92 5.04 -19.14
CA LEU A 13 55.31 4.76 -20.45
C LEU A 13 54.73 3.34 -20.54
N LYS A 14 55.38 2.35 -19.90
CA LYS A 14 54.91 0.95 -19.86
C LYS A 14 53.66 0.77 -18.99
N ILE A 15 53.53 1.54 -17.91
CA ILE A 15 52.30 1.58 -17.09
C ILE A 15 51.14 2.21 -17.87
N THR A 16 51.39 3.30 -18.61
CA THR A 16 50.34 3.95 -19.43
C THR A 16 50.03 3.21 -20.73
N GLY A 17 50.88 2.28 -21.17
CA GLY A 17 50.72 1.50 -22.40
C GLY A 17 49.86 0.24 -22.27
N ASN A 18 49.48 -0.18 -21.06
CA ASN A 18 48.75 -1.44 -20.84
C ASN A 18 47.23 -1.25 -20.80
N GLN A 19 46.66 -0.72 -21.89
CA GLN A 19 45.22 -0.40 -22.02
C GLN A 19 44.29 -1.61 -21.82
N LYS A 20 44.79 -2.84 -22.05
CA LYS A 20 44.00 -4.07 -21.91
C LYS A 20 43.68 -4.45 -20.46
N GLY A 21 44.54 -4.09 -19.49
CA GLY A 21 44.32 -4.38 -18.07
C GLY A 21 43.40 -3.38 -17.38
N PHE A 22 43.47 -2.11 -17.78
CA PHE A 22 42.61 -1.05 -17.26
C PHE A 22 41.14 -1.26 -17.67
N GLY A 23 40.89 -1.70 -18.91
CA GLY A 23 39.54 -2.00 -19.39
C GLY A 23 38.82 -3.08 -18.58
N LEU A 24 39.55 -4.09 -18.07
CA LEU A 24 38.96 -5.14 -17.24
C LEU A 24 38.48 -4.59 -15.88
N ILE A 25 39.27 -3.75 -15.24
CA ILE A 25 38.93 -3.12 -13.96
C ILE A 25 37.71 -2.21 -14.13
N VAL A 26 37.68 -1.42 -15.21
CA VAL A 26 36.54 -0.57 -15.55
C VAL A 26 35.28 -1.39 -15.83
N ALA A 27 35.39 -2.50 -16.57
CA ALA A 27 34.26 -3.37 -16.85
C ALA A 27 33.65 -3.98 -15.58
N ILE A 28 34.49 -4.46 -14.65
CA ILE A 28 34.03 -4.98 -13.35
C ILE A 28 33.33 -3.89 -12.55
N PHE A 29 33.88 -2.68 -12.53
CA PHE A 29 33.28 -1.54 -11.84
C PHE A 29 31.90 -1.18 -12.39
N ILE A 30 31.75 -1.16 -13.72
CA ILE A 30 30.48 -0.93 -14.40
C ILE A 30 29.46 -2.03 -14.05
N ILE A 31 29.86 -3.30 -14.08
CA ILE A 31 28.97 -4.43 -13.71
C ILE A 31 28.47 -4.29 -12.27
N VAL A 32 29.35 -3.92 -11.33
CA VAL A 32 28.97 -3.71 -9.93
C VAL A 32 27.98 -2.56 -9.80
N ILE A 33 28.22 -1.44 -10.49
CA ILE A 33 27.30 -0.29 -10.48
C ILE A 33 25.95 -0.67 -11.09
N LEU A 34 25.92 -1.34 -12.24
CA LEU A 34 24.68 -1.83 -12.84
C LEU A 34 23.94 -2.81 -11.92
N GLY A 35 24.65 -3.68 -11.21
CA GLY A 35 24.07 -4.57 -10.20
C GLY A 35 23.42 -3.80 -9.04
N MET A 36 24.08 -2.76 -8.54
CA MET A 36 23.49 -1.89 -7.51
C MET A 36 22.25 -1.14 -8.02
N PHE A 37 22.31 -0.57 -9.23
CA PHE A 37 21.14 0.08 -9.82
C PHE A 37 19.99 -0.91 -10.07
N GLY A 38 20.27 -2.11 -10.57
CA GLY A 38 19.26 -3.14 -10.78
C GLY A 38 18.55 -3.54 -9.48
N THR A 39 19.31 -3.70 -8.38
CA THR A 39 18.73 -4.01 -7.06
C THR A 39 17.91 -2.85 -6.50
N LEU A 40 18.35 -1.60 -6.70
CA LEU A 40 17.58 -0.42 -6.31
C LEU A 40 16.25 -0.33 -7.08
N ILE A 41 16.27 -0.50 -8.39
CA ILE A 41 15.06 -0.48 -9.24
C ILE A 41 14.10 -1.59 -8.81
N ALA A 42 14.60 -2.80 -8.56
CA ALA A 42 13.78 -3.91 -8.07
C ALA A 42 13.11 -3.56 -6.72
N LYS A 43 13.86 -2.99 -5.77
CA LYS A 43 13.30 -2.58 -4.47
C LYS A 43 12.23 -1.49 -4.60
N PHE A 44 12.48 -0.44 -5.39
CA PHE A 44 11.50 0.62 -5.60
C PHE A 44 10.24 0.12 -6.30
N THR A 45 10.39 -0.81 -7.25
CA THR A 45 9.25 -1.44 -7.93
C THR A 45 8.40 -2.26 -6.97
N ILE A 46 9.02 -3.07 -6.12
CA ILE A 46 8.31 -3.87 -5.10
C ILE A 46 7.60 -2.95 -4.12
N MET A 47 8.29 -1.93 -3.59
CA MET A 47 7.73 -0.98 -2.63
C MET A 47 6.52 -0.22 -3.21
N GLY A 48 6.62 0.29 -4.44
CA GLY A 48 5.49 0.96 -5.09
C GLY A 48 4.30 0.01 -5.34
N SER A 49 4.56 -1.26 -5.67
CA SER A 49 3.49 -2.25 -5.84
C SER A 49 2.79 -2.61 -4.54
N THR A 50 3.50 -2.67 -3.41
CA THR A 50 2.90 -2.94 -2.10
C THR A 50 2.04 -1.78 -1.63
N GLU A 51 2.50 -0.54 -1.79
CA GLU A 51 1.72 0.66 -1.42
C GLU A 51 0.43 0.75 -2.24
N SER A 52 0.51 0.50 -3.56
CA SER A 52 -0.67 0.51 -4.43
C SER A 52 -1.69 -0.56 -4.06
N ALA A 53 -1.23 -1.77 -3.69
CA ALA A 53 -2.10 -2.86 -3.28
C ALA A 53 -2.77 -2.58 -1.91
N GLU A 54 -2.04 -1.98 -0.99
CA GLU A 54 -2.57 -1.58 0.32
C GLU A 54 -3.62 -0.48 0.17
N GLU A 55 -3.34 0.56 -0.62
CA GLU A 55 -4.28 1.66 -0.88
C GLU A 55 -5.58 1.15 -1.52
N TYR A 56 -5.46 0.20 -2.46
CA TYR A 56 -6.63 -0.46 -3.06
C TYR A 56 -7.47 -1.22 -2.02
N LEU A 57 -6.84 -1.98 -1.13
CA LEU A 57 -7.54 -2.69 -0.06
C LEU A 57 -8.19 -1.73 0.95
N TRP A 58 -7.52 -0.61 1.25
CA TRP A 58 -8.05 0.45 2.09
C TRP A 58 -9.29 1.11 1.50
N ALA A 59 -9.24 1.48 0.23
CA ALA A 59 -10.37 2.06 -0.49
C ALA A 59 -11.56 1.09 -0.55
N GLN A 60 -11.29 -0.19 -0.83
CA GLN A 60 -12.33 -1.21 -0.88
C GLN A 60 -13.00 -1.44 0.47
N ALA A 61 -12.22 -1.45 1.57
CA ALA A 61 -12.75 -1.56 2.92
C ALA A 61 -13.60 -0.33 3.31
N LEU A 62 -13.19 0.87 2.90
CA LEU A 62 -13.95 2.09 3.15
C LEU A 62 -15.29 2.06 2.41
N TYR A 63 -15.26 1.81 1.10
CA TYR A 63 -16.47 1.76 0.28
C TYR A 63 -17.44 0.65 0.74
N SER A 64 -16.90 -0.48 1.20
CA SER A 64 -17.70 -1.55 1.78
C SER A 64 -18.37 -1.15 3.09
N ALA A 65 -17.69 -0.37 3.94
CA ALA A 65 -18.28 0.16 5.17
C ALA A 65 -19.38 1.19 4.86
N GLU A 66 -19.17 2.10 3.89
CA GLU A 66 -20.18 3.09 3.45
C GLU A 66 -21.42 2.41 2.88
N SER A 67 -21.23 1.44 1.99
CA SER A 67 -22.34 0.66 1.41
C SER A 67 -23.11 -0.09 2.49
N ALA A 68 -22.43 -0.61 3.50
CA ALA A 68 -23.05 -1.29 4.62
C ALA A 68 -23.81 -0.32 5.55
N VAL A 69 -23.34 0.91 5.73
CA VAL A 69 -24.12 1.97 6.40
C VAL A 69 -25.43 2.23 5.66
N GLN A 70 -25.38 2.44 4.35
CA GLN A 70 -26.57 2.68 3.53
C GLN A 70 -27.55 1.51 3.59
N LEU A 71 -27.04 0.27 3.48
CA LEU A 71 -27.87 -0.92 3.59
C LEU A 71 -28.54 -1.04 4.97
N ARG A 72 -27.84 -0.64 6.03
CA ARG A 72 -28.39 -0.65 7.38
C ARG A 72 -29.47 0.40 7.58
N ILE A 73 -29.30 1.59 7.01
CA ILE A 73 -30.33 2.64 7.00
C ILE A 73 -31.57 2.15 6.24
N LEU A 74 -31.38 1.56 5.04
CA LEU A 74 -32.49 0.99 4.27
C LEU A 74 -33.25 -0.09 5.05
N THR A 75 -32.57 -0.82 5.93
CA THR A 75 -33.21 -1.83 6.79
C THR A 75 -34.13 -1.18 7.83
N HIS A 76 -33.75 -0.01 8.38
CA HIS A 76 -34.59 0.78 9.27
C HIS A 76 -35.79 1.40 8.54
N ASP A 77 -35.64 1.71 7.25
CA ASP A 77 -36.72 2.25 6.40
C ASP A 77 -37.68 1.16 5.86
N GLY A 78 -37.59 -0.07 6.36
CA GLY A 78 -38.45 -1.19 5.97
C GLY A 78 -37.97 -1.97 4.74
N GLY A 79 -36.77 -1.68 4.23
CA GLY A 79 -36.10 -2.49 3.22
C GLY A 79 -35.60 -3.83 3.79
N HIS A 80 -35.68 -4.89 3.00
CA HIS A 80 -35.13 -6.20 3.36
C HIS A 80 -33.78 -6.40 2.66
N GLY A 81 -32.68 -6.41 3.42
CA GLY A 81 -31.33 -6.56 2.85
C GLY A 81 -30.22 -6.89 3.85
N TRP A 82 -30.40 -6.53 5.12
CA TRP A 82 -29.57 -6.98 6.24
C TRP A 82 -30.48 -7.65 7.27
N ASP A 83 -31.03 -8.80 6.89
CA ASP A 83 -32.02 -9.51 7.70
C ASP A 83 -31.34 -10.34 8.80
N GLY A 84 -31.67 -10.03 10.05
CA GLY A 84 -31.16 -10.73 11.21
C GLY A 84 -30.66 -9.82 12.33
N SER A 85 -31.08 -10.17 13.55
CA SER A 85 -30.56 -9.70 14.84
C SER A 85 -29.03 -9.89 15.01
N ALA A 86 -28.33 -10.43 14.01
CA ALA A 86 -26.89 -10.45 13.95
C ALA A 86 -26.37 -9.09 13.47
N ASN A 87 -25.66 -8.38 14.35
CA ASN A 87 -24.86 -7.19 14.04
C ASN A 87 -23.69 -7.48 13.07
N SER A 88 -23.83 -8.44 12.16
CA SER A 88 -22.82 -8.82 11.18
C SER A 88 -23.44 -9.39 9.90
N LEU A 89 -22.87 -8.99 8.76
CA LEU A 89 -23.15 -9.50 7.43
C LEU A 89 -21.82 -9.83 6.74
N THR A 90 -21.79 -10.82 5.85
CA THR A 90 -20.57 -11.11 5.07
C THR A 90 -20.91 -11.09 3.58
N ILE A 91 -20.27 -10.20 2.82
CA ILE A 91 -20.42 -10.08 1.37
C ILE A 91 -19.03 -10.19 0.74
N GLU A 92 -18.85 -11.11 -0.21
CA GLU A 92 -17.62 -11.26 -1.00
C GLU A 92 -16.30 -11.12 -0.19
N LYS A 93 -16.23 -11.79 0.96
CA LYS A 93 -15.08 -11.82 1.89
C LYS A 93 -14.88 -10.56 2.75
N PHE A 94 -15.75 -9.56 2.66
CA PHE A 94 -15.86 -8.50 3.65
C PHE A 94 -16.83 -8.93 4.75
N LYS A 95 -16.33 -8.99 5.97
CA LYS A 95 -17.18 -9.08 7.16
C LYS A 95 -17.57 -7.66 7.57
N MET A 96 -18.83 -7.32 7.37
CA MET A 96 -19.46 -6.11 7.87
C MET A 96 -19.99 -6.40 9.27
N THR A 97 -19.78 -5.47 10.20
CA THR A 97 -20.39 -5.51 11.53
C THR A 97 -20.98 -4.15 11.85
N ALA A 98 -22.10 -4.13 12.56
CA ALA A 98 -22.73 -2.93 13.10
C ALA A 98 -22.57 -2.92 14.62
N PRO A 99 -21.36 -2.65 15.16
CA PRO A 99 -21.10 -2.75 16.59
C PRO A 99 -21.91 -1.77 17.45
N LYS A 100 -22.45 -0.71 16.84
CA LYS A 100 -23.36 0.21 17.50
C LYS A 100 -24.42 0.64 16.50
N ASP A 101 -25.67 0.42 16.85
CA ASP A 101 -26.84 0.87 16.11
C ASP A 101 -27.87 1.35 17.13
N THR A 102 -28.14 2.66 17.13
CA THR A 102 -29.09 3.28 18.08
C THR A 102 -30.29 3.88 17.38
N PHE A 103 -30.66 3.37 16.21
CA PHE A 103 -31.92 3.69 15.53
C PHE A 103 -33.08 3.04 16.30
N THR A 104 -33.45 3.61 17.45
CA THR A 104 -34.49 3.07 18.34
C THR A 104 -35.71 3.98 18.45
N ASN A 105 -35.53 5.30 18.50
CA ASN A 105 -36.60 6.25 18.78
C ASN A 105 -36.55 7.48 17.86
N PRO A 106 -37.69 7.97 17.35
CA PRO A 106 -37.76 9.24 16.62
C PRO A 106 -37.41 10.43 17.52
N ASN A 107 -36.93 11.52 16.92
CA ASN A 107 -36.55 12.79 17.57
C ASN A 107 -35.34 12.73 18.52
N ILE A 108 -34.54 11.65 18.46
CA ILE A 108 -33.28 11.52 19.18
C ILE A 108 -32.15 11.30 18.16
N SER A 109 -30.95 11.80 18.47
CA SER A 109 -29.78 11.54 17.65
C SER A 109 -29.46 10.05 17.61
N ALA A 110 -29.57 9.41 16.44
CA ALA A 110 -29.14 8.04 16.23
C ALA A 110 -27.66 8.01 15.85
N THR A 111 -26.94 6.99 16.31
CA THR A 111 -25.57 6.70 15.91
C THR A 111 -25.55 5.31 15.30
N LEU A 112 -25.02 5.21 14.09
CA LEU A 112 -24.70 3.94 13.46
C LEU A 112 -23.21 3.88 13.22
N VAL A 113 -22.61 2.83 13.77
CA VAL A 113 -21.23 2.49 13.54
C VAL A 113 -21.21 1.22 12.73
N VAL A 114 -20.54 1.25 11.58
CA VAL A 114 -20.30 0.07 10.75
C VAL A 114 -18.81 -0.14 10.56
N GLN A 115 -18.39 -1.39 10.63
CA GLN A 115 -17.02 -1.79 10.40
C GLN A 115 -16.98 -2.85 9.31
N ALA A 116 -16.22 -2.59 8.25
CA ALA A 116 -15.92 -3.56 7.21
C ALA A 116 -14.50 -4.10 7.40
N THR A 117 -14.37 -5.42 7.44
CA THR A 117 -13.09 -6.10 7.67
C THR A 117 -12.83 -7.12 6.57
N ARG A 118 -11.63 -7.06 5.98
CA ARG A 118 -11.14 -8.05 5.02
C ARG A 118 -9.66 -8.34 5.26
N VAL A 119 -9.37 -9.59 5.58
CA VAL A 119 -8.01 -10.07 5.87
C VAL A 119 -7.38 -9.21 6.99
N ASN A 120 -6.42 -8.33 6.66
CA ASN A 120 -5.68 -7.50 7.62
C ASN A 120 -6.13 -6.03 7.61
N VAL A 121 -7.08 -5.65 6.75
CA VAL A 121 -7.56 -4.28 6.64
C VAL A 121 -8.96 -4.19 7.24
N SER A 122 -9.16 -3.20 8.10
CA SER A 122 -10.45 -2.89 8.71
C SER A 122 -10.71 -1.40 8.66
N ARG A 123 -11.90 -1.02 8.20
CA ARG A 123 -12.38 0.36 8.22
C ARG A 123 -13.65 0.44 9.04
N ARG A 124 -13.73 1.48 9.86
CA ARG A 124 -14.87 1.79 10.71
C ARG A 124 -15.38 3.18 10.37
N ILE A 125 -16.68 3.28 10.17
CA ILE A 125 -17.39 4.52 9.92
C ILE A 125 -18.39 4.71 11.06
N GLU A 126 -18.49 5.94 11.56
CA GLU A 126 -19.51 6.35 12.51
C GLU A 126 -20.31 7.48 11.88
N GLU A 127 -21.60 7.26 11.70
CA GLU A 127 -22.54 8.26 11.23
C GLU A 127 -23.55 8.60 12.32
N LYS A 128 -23.90 9.89 12.40
CA LYS A 128 -24.84 10.44 13.35
C LYS A 128 -26.01 11.05 12.59
N PHE A 129 -27.21 10.64 12.95
CA PHE A 129 -28.45 11.04 12.31
C PHE A 129 -29.34 11.75 13.30
N LEU A 130 -30.11 12.73 12.83
CA LEU A 130 -31.25 13.27 13.56
C LEU A 130 -32.48 12.57 13.00
N LEU A 131 -33.09 11.71 13.81
CA LEU A 131 -34.32 11.03 13.41
C LEU A 131 -35.48 12.01 13.50
N SER A 132 -36.14 12.32 12.39
CA SER A 132 -37.41 13.04 12.42
C SER A 132 -38.56 12.08 12.71
N SER A 133 -39.59 12.54 13.42
CA SER A 133 -40.88 11.85 13.42
C SER A 133 -41.40 11.68 12.00
N PRO A 134 -42.05 10.55 11.66
CA PRO A 134 -42.89 10.48 10.47
C PRO A 134 -44.00 11.54 10.53
#